data_AF-A0A957QE84-F1
#
_entry.id   AF-A0A957QE84-F1
#
_cell.length_a   1.000
_cell.length_b   1.000
_cell.length_c   1.000
_cell.angle_alpha   90.00
_cell.angle_beta   90.00
_cell.angle_gamma   90.00
#
_symmetry.space_group_name_H-M   'P 1'
#
loop_
_entity.id
_entity.type
_entity.pdbx_description
1 polymer ?
#
loop_
_entity_poly.entity_id
_entity_poly.type
_entity_poly.pdbx_seq_one_letter_code
_entity_poly.pdbx_strand_id
1 'polypeptide(L)' 'MNAFWQKVKRWSKVVGDFQARLLLSFLYSILVLPTGFMVKIGGDLLESRYPKQSTSFWKARPDDDPSLRIARRQG' A
#
# COMPACT_ATOMS: atom_id res chain seq x y z
N MET A 1 38.58 11.70 27.72
CA MET A 1 37.72 11.86 26.52
C MET A 1 36.32 12.23 26.99
N ASN A 2 35.89 13.47 26.77
CA ASN A 2 34.79 14.11 27.51
C ASN A 2 33.43 13.39 27.32
N ALA A 3 32.68 13.17 28.41
CA ALA A 3 31.39 12.48 28.41
C ALA A 3 30.34 13.10 27.47
N PHE A 4 30.47 14.41 27.19
CA PHE A 4 29.68 15.14 26.21
C PHE A 4 29.81 14.54 24.79
N TRP A 5 31.03 14.21 24.37
CA TRP A 5 31.29 13.62 23.05
C TRP A 5 30.66 12.25 22.87
N GLN A 6 30.56 11.47 23.94
CA GLN A 6 29.89 10.17 23.91
C GLN A 6 28.37 10.32 23.76
N LYS A 7 27.77 11.29 24.45
CA LYS A 7 26.33 11.59 24.30
C LYS A 7 25.99 12.06 22.89
N VAL A 8 26.81 12.95 22.31
CA VAL A 8 26.64 13.43 20.93
C VAL A 8 26.75 12.30 19.91
N LYS A 9 27.72 11.39 20.05
CA LYS A 9 27.82 10.21 19.17
C LYS A 9 26.58 9.32 19.23
N ARG A 10 26.05 9.09 20.44
CA ARG A 10 24.86 8.25 20.63
C ARG A 10 23.62 8.91 20.01
N TRP A 11 23.48 10.22 20.17
CA TRP A 11 22.41 11.00 19.55
C TRP A 11 22.50 11.02 18.02
N SER A 12 23.69 11.23 17.47
CA SER A 12 23.93 11.23 16.02
C SER A 12 23.54 9.89 15.38
N LYS A 13 23.81 8.76 16.04
CA LYS A 13 23.41 7.45 15.55
C LYS A 13 21.88 7.28 15.48
N VAL A 14 21.16 7.79 16.48
CA VAL A 14 19.69 7.72 16.53
C VAL A 14 19.07 8.61 15.45
N VAL A 15 19.57 9.84 15.31
CA VAL A 15 19.10 10.78 14.28
C VAL A 15 19.42 10.25 12.87
N GLY A 16 20.59 9.65 12.68
CA GLY A 16 20.99 9.04 11.41
C GLY A 16 20.10 7.85 11.03
N ASP A 17 19.76 6.96 11.98
CA ASP A 17 18.85 5.84 11.72
C ASP A 17 17.43 6.34 11.37
N PHE A 18 16.95 7.37 12.07
CA PHE A 18 15.67 8.00 11.76
C PHE A 18 15.67 8.63 10.37
N GLN A 19 16.68 9.43 10.03
CA GLN A 19 16.79 10.05 8.71
C GLN A 19 16.90 9.00 7.60
N ALA A 20 17.67 7.94 7.80
CA ALA A 20 17.80 6.85 6.82
C ALA A 20 16.45 6.15 6.56
N ARG A 21 15.70 5.81 7.63
CA ARG A 21 14.37 5.22 7.49
C ARG A 21 13.39 6.18 6.83
N LEU A 22 13.45 7.47 7.14
CA LEU A 22 12.56 8.47 6.59
C LEU A 22 12.82 8.68 5.09
N LEU A 23 14.09 8.80 4.69
CA LEU A 23 14.51 8.83 3.28
C LEU A 23 14.10 7.56 2.53
N LEU A 24 14.34 6.39 3.12
CA LEU A 24 13.97 5.11 2.50
C LEU A 24 12.46 4.99 2.32
N SER A 25 11.68 5.38 3.33
CA SER A 25 10.22 5.37 3.27
C SER A 25 9.70 6.34 2.22
N PHE A 26 10.31 7.52 2.11
CA PHE A 26 9.94 8.52 1.12
C PHE A 26 10.26 8.05 -0.30
N LEU A 27 11.44 7.46 -0.51
CA LEU A 27 11.83 6.85 -1.78
C LEU A 27 10.86 5.73 -2.18
N TYR A 28 10.56 4.83 -1.23
CA TYR A 28 9.62 3.73 -1.45
C TYR A 28 8.22 4.25 -1.77
N SER A 29 7.78 5.32 -1.09
CA SER A 29 6.50 5.97 -1.37
C SER A 29 6.48 6.54 -2.79
N ILE A 30 7.51 7.29 -3.19
CA ILE A 30 7.61 7.86 -4.54
C ILE A 30 7.67 6.77 -5.62
N LEU A 31 8.25 5.61 -5.36
CA LEU A 31 8.34 4.54 -6.36
C LEU A 31 7.10 3.65 -6.39
N VAL A 32 6.58 3.25 -5.23
CA VAL A 32 5.52 2.24 -5.11
C VAL A 32 4.14 2.83 -5.22
N LEU A 33 3.87 4.03 -4.64
CA LEU A 33 2.55 4.66 -4.77
C LEU A 33 2.15 4.95 -6.22
N PRO A 34 2.98 5.60 -7.08
CA PRO A 34 2.55 5.84 -8.44
C PRO A 34 2.41 4.55 -9.24
N THR A 35 3.18 3.51 -8.92
CA THR A 35 3.01 2.19 -9.54
C THR A 35 1.65 1.59 -9.20
N GLY A 36 1.28 1.56 -7.91
CA GLY A 36 -0.03 1.09 -7.47
C GLY A 36 -1.18 1.96 -7.99
N PHE A 37 -0.97 3.28 -8.07
CA PHE A 37 -1.93 4.22 -8.62
C PHE A 37 -2.15 4.00 -10.13
N MET A 38 -1.08 3.78 -10.90
CA MET A 38 -1.17 3.45 -12.32
C MET A 38 -1.87 2.11 -12.56
N VAL A 39 -1.58 1.08 -11.75
CA VAL A 39 -2.30 -0.20 -11.83
C VAL A 39 -3.78 -0.03 -11.51
N LYS A 40 -4.12 0.75 -10.47
CA LYS A 40 -5.51 1.02 -10.09
C LYS A 40 -6.25 1.75 -11.21
N ILE A 41 -5.69 2.82 -11.75
CA ILE A 41 -6.30 3.55 -12.88
C ILE A 41 -6.41 2.64 -14.10
N GLY A 42 -5.36 1.88 -14.43
CA GLY A 42 -5.39 0.95 -15.56
C GLY A 42 -6.48 -0.11 -15.42
N GLY A 43 -6.62 -0.71 -14.23
CA GLY A 43 -7.68 -1.67 -13.92
C GLY A 43 -9.09 -1.08 -13.99
N ASP A 44 -9.27 0.15 -13.49
CA ASP A 44 -10.54 0.88 -13.54
C ASP A 44 -10.92 1.28 -14.99
N LEU A 45 -9.92 1.64 -15.80
CA LEU A 45 -10.09 1.87 -17.25
C LEU A 45 -10.45 0.57 -18.00
N LEU A 46 -9.93 -0.57 -17.56
CA LEU A 46 -10.28 -1.89 -18.10
C LEU A 46 -11.71 -2.29 -17.74
N GLU A 47 -12.17 -2.03 -16.51
CA GLU A 47 -13.57 -2.29 -16.11
C GLU A 47 -14.56 -1.35 -16.80
N SER A 48 -14.20 -0.08 -17.02
CA SER A 48 -15.08 0.89 -17.70
C SER A 48 -15.25 0.63 -19.21
N ARG A 49 -14.35 -0.13 -19.84
CA ARG A 49 -14.49 -0.56 -21.25
C ARG A 49 -15.50 -1.68 -21.49
N TYR A 50 -16.09 -2.25 -20.44
CA TYR A 50 -17.23 -3.17 -20.56
C TYR A 50 -18.54 -2.41 -20.30
N PRO A 51 -19.23 -1.89 -21.34
CA PRO A 51 -20.53 -1.30 -21.15
C PRO A 51 -21.51 -2.36 -20.63
N LYS A 52 -22.22 -2.01 -19.55
CA LYS A 52 -23.25 -2.81 -18.84
C LYS A 52 -24.51 -3.09 -19.69
N GLN A 53 -24.40 -3.25 -21.01
CA GLN A 53 -25.54 -3.51 -21.89
C GLN A 53 -25.30 -4.78 -22.73
N SER A 54 -25.88 -5.90 -22.26
CA SER A 54 -26.70 -6.86 -23.05
C SER A 54 -25.97 -7.75 -24.09
N THR A 55 -25.97 -9.10 -24.14
CA THR A 55 -26.82 -10.23 -23.68
C THR A 55 -25.97 -11.52 -23.45
N SER A 56 -24.81 -11.58 -22.78
CA SER A 56 -24.45 -11.19 -21.42
C SER A 56 -22.98 -10.80 -21.43
N PHE A 57 -22.74 -9.54 -21.09
CA PHE A 57 -21.44 -8.95 -20.77
C PHE A 57 -21.39 -8.66 -19.25
N TRP A 58 -22.11 -9.46 -18.48
CA TRP A 58 -22.26 -9.29 -17.03
C TRP A 58 -21.17 -10.08 -16.31
N LYS A 59 -20.40 -9.41 -15.43
CA LYS A 59 -19.50 -10.10 -14.51
C LYS A 59 -20.35 -10.71 -13.39
N ALA A 60 -20.41 -12.04 -13.36
CA ALA A 60 -21.20 -12.78 -12.38
C ALA A 60 -20.73 -12.46 -10.96
N ARG A 61 -21.69 -12.21 -10.07
CA ARG A 61 -21.47 -12.08 -8.63
C ARG A 61 -21.21 -13.50 -8.08
N PRO A 62 -20.14 -13.74 -7.30
CA PRO A 62 -20.08 -14.98 -6.55
C PRO A 62 -21.21 -14.98 -5.52
N ASP A 63 -21.99 -16.05 -5.46
CA ASP A 63 -23.00 -16.21 -4.42
C ASP A 63 -22.28 -16.32 -3.08
N ASP A 64 -22.44 -15.29 -2.25
CA ASP A 64 -21.88 -15.26 -0.91
C ASP A 64 -22.62 -16.31 -0.04
N ASP A 65 -21.93 -17.35 0.41
CA ASP A 65 -22.44 -18.30 1.41
C ASP A 65 -22.73 -17.50 2.70
N PRO A 66 -24.00 -17.42 3.16
CA PRO A 66 -24.42 -16.58 4.28
C PRO A 66 -23.98 -17.13 5.65
N SER A 67 -22.94 -17.97 5.71
CA SER A 67 -22.40 -18.47 6.96
C SER A 67 -21.51 -17.41 7.65
N LEU A 68 -21.80 -17.17 8.93
CA LEU A 68 -21.02 -16.31 9.84
C LEU A 68 -19.53 -16.67 9.91
N ARG A 69 -19.14 -17.86 9.42
CA ARG A 69 -17.77 -18.36 9.35
C ARG A 69 -16.93 -17.68 8.25
N ILE A 70 -17.53 -17.24 7.14
CA ILE A 70 -16.83 -16.49 6.07
C ILE A 70 -16.69 -15.02 6.44
N ALA A 71 -17.72 -14.41 7.04
CA ALA A 71 -17.67 -13.04 7.55
C ALA A 71 -16.51 -12.82 8.54
N ARG A 72 -16.11 -13.86 9.27
CA ARG A 72 -14.98 -13.82 10.23
C ARG A 72 -13.59 -13.92 9.59
N ARG A 73 -13.48 -14.31 8.31
CA ARG A 73 -12.22 -14.46 7.56
C ARG A 73 -11.90 -13.26 6.66
N GLN A 74 -12.75 -12.24 6.66
CA GLN A 74 -12.43 -10.92 6.11
C GLN A 74 -11.70 -10.03 7.14
N GLY A 75 -11.25 -10.63 8.24
CA GLY A 75 -10.30 -10.08 9.21
C GLY A 75 -8.98 -10.84 9.15
#